data_AF-A0A9X2QB24-F1
#
_entry.id   AF-A0A9X2QB24-F1
#
_cell.length_a   1.000
_cell.length_b   1.000
_cell.length_c   1.000
_cell.angle_alpha   90.00
_cell.angle_beta   90.00
_cell.angle_gamma   90.00
#
_symmetry.space_group_name_H-M   'P 1'
#
loop_
_entity.id
_entity.type
_entity.pdbx_description
1 polymer ?
#
loop_
_entity_poly.entity_id
_entity_poly.type
_entity_poly.pdbx_seq_one_letter_code
_entity_poly.pdbx_strand_id
1 'polypeptide(L)'
;MSKNLLKDVQKRREESDGEEEAEDRPTGDSVRDALLDAETKDEQPTKRLNAEIPSKLHERFKTACKAEGQSMTDALTQLVETYVELKGK
;
A
#
# COMPACT_ATOMS: atom_id res chain seq x y z
N MET A 1 10.79 -21.06 -56.02
CA MET A 1 10.74 -19.71 -55.41
C MET A 1 9.55 -19.64 -54.47
N SER A 2 9.71 -19.94 -53.18
CA SER A 2 8.69 -19.67 -52.16
C SER A 2 9.25 -19.79 -50.73
N LYS A 3 9.26 -18.63 -50.06
CA LYS A 3 8.84 -18.39 -48.67
C LYS A 3 9.59 -19.14 -47.56
N ASN A 4 10.72 -18.53 -47.16
CA ASN A 4 11.30 -18.69 -45.83
C ASN A 4 10.53 -17.85 -44.79
N LEU A 5 10.73 -18.24 -43.52
CA LEU A 5 10.55 -17.44 -42.29
C LEU A 5 9.29 -17.72 -41.44
N LEU A 6 9.12 -18.96 -40.95
CA LEU A 6 8.14 -19.26 -39.88
C LEU A 6 8.45 -20.55 -39.08
N LYS A 7 9.72 -20.96 -38.93
CA LYS A 7 10.05 -22.25 -38.27
C LYS A 7 10.90 -22.20 -36.99
N ASP A 8 11.24 -21.03 -36.46
CA ASP A 8 12.17 -20.94 -35.31
C ASP A 8 11.52 -20.68 -33.94
N VAL A 9 10.22 -20.93 -33.77
CA VAL A 9 9.52 -20.75 -32.47
C VAL A 9 8.81 -22.03 -32.03
N GLN A 10 9.41 -23.20 -32.28
CA GLN A 10 8.81 -24.48 -31.85
C GLN A 10 9.80 -25.54 -31.32
N LYS A 11 11.06 -25.21 -31.00
CA LYS A 11 12.02 -26.23 -30.56
C LYS A 11 12.89 -25.81 -29.36
N ARG A 12 12.25 -25.62 -28.19
CA ARG A 12 12.84 -25.83 -26.84
C ARG A 12 11.76 -26.25 -25.83
N ARG A 13 11.08 -27.37 -26.12
CA ARG A 13 10.83 -28.46 -25.15
C ARG A 13 12.20 -28.90 -24.60
N GLU A 14 12.48 -29.36 -23.38
CA GLU A 14 11.79 -30.15 -22.34
C GLU A 14 12.75 -30.15 -21.11
N GLU A 15 12.25 -29.93 -19.89
CA GLU A 15 12.23 -30.90 -18.75
C GLU A 15 13.48 -30.96 -17.82
N SER A 16 13.28 -30.56 -16.56
CA SER A 16 13.79 -31.21 -15.32
C SER A 16 13.22 -30.39 -14.13
N ASP A 17 12.14 -30.81 -13.46
CA ASP A 17 12.03 -31.81 -12.37
C ASP A 17 12.57 -31.30 -11.00
N GLY A 18 11.72 -31.37 -9.96
CA GLY A 18 12.02 -31.15 -8.52
C GLY A 18 12.29 -29.70 -8.08
N GLU A 19 11.97 -29.18 -6.89
CA GLU A 19 11.48 -29.67 -5.58
C GLU A 19 10.98 -28.43 -4.77
N GLU A 20 10.11 -28.65 -3.79
CA GLU A 20 9.79 -27.68 -2.72
C GLU A 20 11.00 -27.44 -1.81
N GLU A 21 11.25 -26.18 -1.39
CA GLU A 21 11.45 -25.72 0.02
C GLU A 21 12.18 -24.35 0.11
N ALA A 22 11.98 -23.72 1.25
CA ALA A 22 12.25 -22.33 1.62
C ALA A 22 13.75 -21.97 1.81
N GLU A 23 14.10 -20.69 1.57
CA GLU A 23 14.49 -19.72 2.62
C GLU A 23 15.27 -18.50 2.07
N ASP A 24 14.98 -17.37 2.73
CA ASP A 24 15.85 -16.23 3.04
C ASP A 24 16.46 -15.37 1.91
N ARG A 25 15.86 -14.19 1.68
CA ARG A 25 16.61 -12.96 1.36
C ARG A 25 15.99 -11.71 2.02
N PRO A 26 16.80 -10.80 2.60
CA PRO A 26 16.32 -9.76 3.49
C PRO A 26 16.01 -8.42 2.79
N THR A 27 14.93 -7.79 3.29
CA THR A 27 14.67 -6.34 3.41
C THR A 27 14.84 -5.44 2.17
N GLY A 28 13.77 -5.29 1.40
CA GLY A 28 13.58 -4.20 0.42
C GLY A 28 12.67 -3.07 0.92
N ASP A 29 12.54 -2.88 2.25
CA ASP A 29 11.55 -1.97 2.85
C ASP A 29 12.12 -0.59 3.20
N SER A 30 13.45 -0.43 3.24
CA SER A 30 14.10 0.77 3.77
C SER A 30 14.19 1.95 2.79
N VAL A 31 13.97 1.72 1.48
CA VAL A 31 14.08 2.76 0.45
C VAL A 31 12.76 3.50 0.16
N ARG A 32 11.62 2.93 0.56
CA ARG A 32 10.30 3.57 0.39
C ARG A 32 10.02 4.60 1.47
N ASP A 33 10.45 4.34 2.71
CA ASP A 33 10.27 5.28 3.83
C ASP A 33 11.05 6.59 3.59
N ALA A 34 12.26 6.53 3.03
CA ALA A 34 13.13 7.70 2.87
C ALA A 34 12.66 8.71 1.79
N LEU A 35 11.72 8.34 0.90
CA LEU A 35 11.28 9.22 -0.19
C LEU A 35 10.02 10.03 0.14
N LEU A 36 9.33 9.69 1.23
CA LEU A 36 8.07 10.32 1.63
C LEU A 36 8.26 11.50 2.60
N ASP A 37 9.46 11.66 3.18
CA ASP A 37 9.78 12.74 4.13
C ASP A 37 10.15 14.08 3.44
N ALA A 38 10.19 14.14 2.11
CA ALA A 38 10.81 15.25 1.38
C ALA A 38 9.87 16.36 0.89
N GLU A 39 8.56 16.29 1.11
CA GLU A 39 7.64 17.35 0.67
C GLU A 39 6.46 17.53 1.62
N THR A 40 6.59 18.40 2.64
CA THR A 40 5.56 19.40 2.97
C THR A 40 6.06 20.51 3.93
N LYS A 41 5.66 21.74 3.61
CA LYS A 41 5.94 23.00 4.28
C LYS A 41 4.98 23.20 5.46
N ASP A 42 5.48 23.75 6.56
CA ASP A 42 4.70 24.25 7.72
C ASP A 42 3.76 23.23 8.40
N GLU A 43 4.21 21.98 8.55
CA GLU A 43 3.48 21.00 9.36
C GLU A 43 3.73 21.24 10.85
N GLN A 44 2.64 21.54 11.57
CA GLN A 44 2.60 21.42 13.04
C GLN A 44 3.23 20.09 13.46
N PRO A 45 3.92 20.02 14.62
CA PRO A 45 4.52 18.76 15.07
C PRO A 45 3.45 17.67 15.20
N THR A 46 3.52 16.66 14.34
CA THR A 46 2.58 15.54 14.35
C THR A 46 3.06 14.43 15.30
N LYS A 47 2.10 13.65 15.83
CA LYS A 47 2.38 12.43 16.59
C LYS A 47 1.68 11.26 15.93
N ARG A 48 2.37 10.13 15.83
CA ARG A 48 1.80 8.89 15.27
C ARG A 48 0.75 8.32 16.22
N LEU A 49 -0.47 8.13 15.72
CA LEU A 49 -1.56 7.47 16.43
C LEU A 49 -1.57 5.98 16.06
N ASN A 50 -1.28 5.13 17.04
CA ASN A 50 -1.47 3.68 16.91
C ASN A 50 -2.74 3.30 17.68
N ALA A 51 -3.76 2.83 16.97
CA ALA A 51 -5.03 2.43 17.56
C ALA A 51 -5.53 1.13 16.92
N GLU A 52 -6.11 0.27 17.76
CA GLU A 52 -6.81 -0.93 17.28
C GLU A 52 -8.29 -0.60 17.08
N ILE A 53 -8.78 -0.83 15.87
CA ILE A 53 -10.19 -0.70 15.54
C ILE A 53 -10.72 -2.02 14.97
N PRO A 54 -11.98 -2.39 15.26
CA PRO A 54 -12.56 -3.61 14.71
C PRO A 54 -12.51 -3.62 13.18
N SER A 55 -12.11 -4.74 12.56
CA SER A 55 -11.88 -4.81 11.11
C SER A 55 -13.11 -4.42 10.30
N LYS A 56 -14.31 -4.83 10.74
CA LYS A 56 -15.57 -4.43 10.07
C LYS A 56 -15.82 -2.92 10.13
N LEU A 57 -15.37 -2.25 11.18
CA LEU A 57 -15.49 -0.79 11.30
C LEU A 57 -14.49 -0.10 10.37
N HIS A 58 -13.24 -0.59 10.34
CA HIS A 58 -12.21 -0.10 9.42
C HIS A 58 -12.67 -0.15 7.96
N GLU A 59 -13.21 -1.30 7.50
CA GLU A 59 -13.68 -1.44 6.11
C GLU A 59 -14.81 -0.48 5.75
N ARG A 60 -15.75 -0.27 6.66
CA ARG A 60 -16.84 0.69 6.48
C ARG A 60 -16.31 2.12 6.42
N PHE A 61 -15.39 2.47 7.30
CA PHE A 61 -14.77 3.79 7.34
C PHE A 61 -13.98 4.07 6.04
N LYS A 62 -13.16 3.12 5.60
CA LYS A 62 -12.42 3.19 4.34
C LYS A 62 -13.34 3.37 3.14
N THR A 63 -14.46 2.64 3.10
CA THR A 63 -15.45 2.75 2.02
C THR A 63 -16.10 4.14 1.99
N ALA A 64 -16.43 4.70 3.17
CA ALA A 64 -16.98 6.04 3.28
C ALA A 64 -15.97 7.11 2.80
N CYS A 65 -14.73 7.06 3.27
CA CYS A 65 -13.68 8.00 2.85
C CYS A 65 -13.48 7.97 1.33
N LYS A 66 -13.48 6.77 0.72
CA LYS A 66 -13.37 6.63 -0.74
C LYS A 66 -14.56 7.23 -1.48
N ALA A 67 -15.78 7.08 -0.96
CA ALA A 67 -16.98 7.65 -1.58
C ALA A 67 -16.98 9.19 -1.51
N GLU A 68 -16.41 9.75 -0.45
CA GLU A 68 -16.28 11.20 -0.24
C GLU A 68 -15.05 11.81 -0.94
N GLY A 69 -14.17 10.97 -1.50
CA GLY A 69 -12.92 11.41 -2.12
C GLY A 69 -11.90 11.97 -1.12
N GLN A 70 -12.05 11.66 0.17
CA GLN A 70 -11.15 12.11 1.22
C GLN A 70 -10.10 11.05 1.55
N SER A 71 -8.91 11.49 1.97
CA SER A 71 -7.93 10.59 2.54
C SER A 71 -8.41 10.12 3.91
N MET A 72 -8.07 8.87 4.26
CA MET A 72 -8.47 8.28 5.54
C MET A 72 -7.83 9.02 6.72
N THR A 73 -6.64 9.57 6.52
CA THR A 73 -5.93 10.41 7.50
C THR A 73 -6.68 11.71 7.75
N ASP A 74 -7.08 12.43 6.69
CA ASP A 74 -7.79 13.71 6.82
C ASP A 74 -9.14 13.53 7.51
N ALA A 75 -9.89 12.49 7.14
CA ALA A 75 -11.16 12.15 7.76
C ALA A 75 -11.00 11.83 9.26
N LEU A 76 -9.91 11.13 9.63
CA LEU A 76 -9.62 10.83 11.03
C LEU A 76 -9.20 12.09 11.81
N THR A 77 -8.41 12.97 11.21
CA THR A 77 -8.02 14.25 11.81
C THR A 77 -9.25 15.11 12.07
N GLN A 78 -10.15 15.26 11.09
CA GLN A 78 -11.41 16.00 11.26
C GLN A 78 -12.29 15.41 12.36
N LEU A 79 -12.35 14.08 12.48
CA LEU A 79 -13.09 13.41 13.55
C LEU A 79 -12.51 13.74 14.93
N VAL A 80 -11.19 13.77 15.06
CA VAL A 80 -10.49 14.14 16.31
C VAL A 80 -10.71 15.61 16.63
N GLU A 81 -10.57 16.50 15.67
CA GLU A 81 -10.83 17.95 15.83
C GLU A 81 -12.25 18.19 16.32
N THR A 82 -13.24 17.62 15.62
CA THR A 82 -14.66 17.72 15.99
C THR A 82 -14.90 17.20 17.40
N TYR A 83 -14.29 16.07 17.78
CA TYR A 83 -14.41 15.53 19.13
C TYR A 83 -13.85 16.48 20.19
N VAL A 84 -12.69 17.08 19.93
CA VAL A 84 -12.06 18.05 20.83
C VAL A 84 -12.91 19.33 20.93
N GLU A 85 -13.46 19.85 19.84
CA GLU A 85 -14.35 21.02 19.89
C GLU A 85 -15.63 20.75 20.69
N LEU A 86 -16.19 19.55 20.58
CA LEU A 86 -17.42 19.17 21.28
C LEU A 86 -17.19 18.86 22.77
N LYS A 87 -16.00 18.40 23.16
CA LYS A 87 -15.71 17.87 24.51
C LYS A 87 -14.67 18.67 25.30
N GLY A 88 -13.80 19.40 24.62
CA GLY A 88 -12.78 20.27 25.22
C GLY A 88 -13.42 21.55 25.74
N LYS A 89 -13.81 21.53 27.01
CA LYS A 89 -14.01 22.73 27.82
C LYS A 89 -12.74 23.04 28.61
#